data_AF-A0A0F9I839-F1
#
_entry.id   AF-A0A0F9I839-F1
#
_cell.length_a   1.000
_cell.length_b   1.000
_cell.length_c   1.000
_cell.angle_alpha   90.00
_cell.angle_beta   90.00
_cell.angle_gamma   90.00
#
_symmetry.space_group_name_H-M   'P 1'
#
loop_
_entity.id
_entity.type
_entity.pdbx_description
1 polymer ?
#
loop_
_entity_poly.entity_id
_entity_poly.type
_entity_poly.pdbx_seq_one_letter_code
_entity_poly.pdbx_strand_id
1 'polypeptide(L)'
;MADIIGVITNVEDDSYDGKAFKKVTLGDREEPLKVKQGRGGDLKAKWGLLQEGKAIKFTMGVFNNKPFVQDIESIAALLDEKGPVNTGKLVQQTQGTPAVNAIETAMWYKEAG
;
A
#
# COMPACT_ATOMS: atom_id res chain seq x y z
N MET A 1 -7.47 -3.41 16.04
CA MET A 1 -7.22 -2.29 15.10
C MET A 1 -6.92 -2.92 13.75
N ALA A 2 -7.45 -2.38 12.66
CA ALA A 2 -7.26 -2.96 11.33
C ALA A 2 -6.41 -1.99 10.51
N ASP A 3 -5.39 -2.50 9.84
CA ASP A 3 -4.59 -1.72 8.91
C ASP A 3 -5.09 -1.97 7.49
N ILE A 4 -5.12 -0.91 6.68
CA ILE A 4 -5.41 -1.01 5.25
C ILE A 4 -4.13 -0.68 4.51
N ILE A 5 -3.64 -1.62 3.72
CA ILE A 5 -2.46 -1.45 2.90
C ILE A 5 -2.88 -1.51 1.44
N GLY A 6 -2.37 -0.60 0.63
CA GLY A 6 -2.65 -0.62 -0.80
C GLY A 6 -1.82 0.37 -1.60
N VAL A 7 -1.87 0.23 -2.92
CA VAL A 7 -1.31 1.20 -3.86
C VAL A 7 -2.36 2.25 -4.16
N ILE A 8 -2.00 3.51 -3.98
CA ILE A 8 -2.85 4.65 -4.31
C ILE A 8 -2.99 4.74 -5.83
N THR A 9 -4.22 4.66 -6.32
CA THR A 9 -4.53 4.84 -7.75
C THR A 9 -5.04 6.23 -8.07
N ASN A 10 -5.63 6.91 -7.08
CA ASN A 10 -6.10 8.29 -7.24
C ASN A 10 -6.14 9.02 -5.90
N VAL A 11 -5.89 10.33 -5.92
CA VAL A 11 -6.03 11.23 -4.75
C VAL A 11 -6.77 12.48 -5.17
N GLU A 12 -7.94 12.71 -4.57
CA GLU A 12 -8.75 13.92 -4.80
C GLU A 12 -8.78 14.81 -3.57
N ASP A 13 -8.74 16.12 -3.80
CA ASP A 13 -9.03 17.15 -2.81
C ASP A 13 -10.53 17.31 -2.66
N ASP A 14 -11.03 17.22 -1.42
CA ASP A 14 -12.45 17.45 -1.14
C ASP A 14 -12.62 18.28 0.14
N SER A 15 -13.79 18.87 0.30
CA SER A 15 -14.11 19.67 1.46
C SER A 15 -15.58 19.57 1.78
N TYR A 16 -15.88 19.34 3.06
CA TYR A 16 -17.25 19.29 3.55
C TYR A 16 -17.33 20.17 4.79
N ASP A 17 -18.32 21.07 4.84
CA ASP A 17 -18.55 21.91 6.03
C ASP A 17 -17.30 22.74 6.42
N GLY A 18 -16.58 23.26 5.42
CA GLY A 18 -15.32 24.00 5.62
C GLY A 18 -14.14 23.16 6.09
N LYS A 19 -14.30 21.83 6.22
CA LYS A 19 -13.23 20.89 6.61
C LYS A 19 -12.70 20.19 5.38
N ALA A 20 -11.45 20.48 5.03
CA ALA A 20 -10.74 19.79 3.96
C ALA A 20 -10.42 18.33 4.35
N PHE A 21 -10.52 17.43 3.39
CA PHE A 21 -10.07 16.05 3.48
C PHE A 21 -9.61 15.55 2.11
N LYS A 22 -8.80 14.50 2.09
CA LYS A 22 -8.39 13.82 0.87
C LYS A 22 -9.25 12.57 0.67
N LYS A 23 -9.73 12.35 -0.55
CA LYS A 23 -10.29 11.06 -0.98
C LYS A 23 -9.17 10.26 -1.62
N VAL A 24 -8.88 9.09 -1.09
CA VAL A 24 -7.80 8.23 -1.59
C VAL A 24 -8.40 6.93 -2.09
N THR A 25 -8.27 6.70 -3.39
CA THR A 25 -8.66 5.44 -4.02
C THR A 25 -7.47 4.50 -4.01
N LEU A 26 -7.71 3.26 -3.56
CA LEU A 26 -6.71 2.19 -3.56
C LEU A 26 -7.06 1.21 -4.67
N GLY A 27 -6.07 0.66 -5.36
CA GLY A 27 -6.30 -0.28 -6.47
C GLY A 27 -7.03 -1.57 -6.07
N ASP A 28 -6.93 -1.97 -4.80
CA ASP A 28 -7.59 -3.16 -4.24
C ASP A 28 -8.97 -2.85 -3.62
N ARG A 29 -9.45 -1.60 -3.68
CA ARG A 29 -10.70 -1.19 -3.03
C ARG A 29 -11.62 -0.44 -3.97
N GLU A 30 -12.90 -0.81 -3.93
CA GLU A 30 -13.95 -0.13 -4.67
C GLU A 30 -14.32 1.23 -4.06
N GLU A 31 -14.27 1.35 -2.73
CA GLU A 31 -14.63 2.59 -2.03
C GLU A 31 -13.41 3.44 -1.66
N PRO A 32 -13.43 4.77 -1.93
CA PRO A 32 -12.34 5.66 -1.57
C PRO A 32 -12.29 5.92 -0.07
N LEU A 33 -11.07 5.99 0.47
CA LEU A 33 -10.80 6.34 1.86
C LEU A 33 -10.84 7.85 2.06
N LYS A 34 -11.58 8.29 3.08
CA LYS A 34 -11.65 9.70 3.48
C LYS A 34 -10.60 10.00 4.55
N VAL A 35 -9.50 10.61 4.15
CA VAL A 35 -8.39 10.99 5.01
C VAL A 35 -8.58 12.42 5.49
N LYS A 36 -9.02 12.58 6.74
CA LYS A 36 -9.20 13.90 7.38
C LYS A 36 -7.86 14.47 7.86
N GLN A 37 -7.86 15.73 8.28
CA GLN A 37 -6.67 16.42 8.82
C GLN A 37 -6.10 15.83 10.13
N GLY A 38 -6.84 14.94 10.80
CA GLY A 38 -6.45 14.36 12.09
C GLY A 38 -6.56 15.36 13.24
N ARG A 39 -6.25 14.90 14.46
CA ARG A 39 -6.20 15.77 15.64
C ARG A 39 -5.00 16.70 15.52
N GLY A 40 -5.22 18.02 15.62
CA GLY A 40 -4.13 19.01 15.57
C GLY A 40 -3.43 19.15 14.21
N GLY A 41 -3.96 18.54 13.14
CA GLY A 41 -3.35 18.61 11.80
C GLY A 41 -2.29 17.54 11.52
N ASP A 42 -2.13 16.53 12.38
CA ASP A 42 -1.09 15.49 12.22
C ASP A 42 -1.20 14.75 10.88
N LEU A 43 -2.40 14.30 10.52
CA LEU A 43 -2.63 13.64 9.23
C LEU A 43 -2.49 14.60 8.07
N LYS A 44 -2.83 15.89 8.25
CA LYS A 44 -2.63 16.91 7.22
C LYS A 44 -1.16 17.09 6.87
N ALA A 45 -0.26 17.03 7.85
CA ALA A 45 1.18 17.06 7.61
C ALA A 45 1.65 15.86 6.78
N LYS A 46 0.98 14.71 6.93
CA LYS A 46 1.24 13.47 6.20
C LYS A 46 0.54 13.38 4.83
N TRP A 47 -0.30 14.34 4.44
CA TRP A 47 -0.97 14.33 3.14
C TRP A 47 0.02 14.37 1.96
N GLY A 48 1.24 14.88 2.14
CA GLY A 48 2.30 14.80 1.14
C GLY A 48 2.74 13.38 0.80
N LEU A 49 2.42 12.40 1.65
CA LEU A 49 2.67 10.97 1.41
C LEU A 49 1.61 10.34 0.50
N LEU A 50 0.45 10.98 0.34
CA LEU A 50 -0.65 10.52 -0.50
C LEU A 50 -0.34 10.87 -1.96
N GLN A 51 0.38 9.99 -2.64
CA GLN A 51 0.74 10.17 -4.05
C GLN A 51 0.33 8.93 -4.85
N GLU A 52 -0.21 9.16 -6.04
CA GLU A 52 -0.57 8.11 -6.98
C GLU A 52 0.65 7.23 -7.31
N GLY A 53 0.43 5.92 -7.41
CA GLY A 53 1.46 4.92 -7.64
C GLY A 53 2.27 4.53 -6.40
N LYS A 54 2.05 5.15 -5.23
CA LYS A 54 2.75 4.78 -4.00
C LYS A 54 1.98 3.78 -3.16
N ALA A 55 2.71 2.83 -2.59
CA ALA A 55 2.21 1.93 -1.57
C ALA A 55 2.12 2.68 -0.23
N ILE A 56 0.99 2.54 0.45
CA ILE A 56 0.73 3.22 1.69
C ILE A 56 -0.01 2.32 2.67
N LYS A 57 0.25 2.53 3.96
CA LYS A 57 -0.45 1.89 5.07
C LYS A 57 -1.28 2.93 5.81
N PHE A 58 -2.57 2.65 5.94
CA PHE A 58 -3.51 3.39 6.78
C PHE A 58 -3.84 2.59 8.02
N THR A 59 -3.50 3.11 9.19
CA THR A 59 -3.94 2.51 10.45
C THR A 59 -5.34 3.01 10.78
N MET A 60 -6.31 2.12 10.88
CA MET A 60 -7.70 2.48 11.18
C MET A 60 -7.97 2.39 12.68
N GLY A 61 -8.48 3.50 13.21
CA GLY A 61 -9.07 3.58 14.54
C GLY A 61 -10.60 3.53 14.48
N VAL A 62 -11.23 3.46 15.65
CA VAL A 62 -12.67 3.61 15.82
C VAL A 62 -12.93 4.80 16.73
N PHE A 63 -13.68 5.79 16.25
CA PHE A 63 -14.09 6.95 17.04
C PHE A 63 -15.60 7.07 16.99
N ASN A 64 -16.25 7.06 18.15
CA ASN A 64 -17.70 7.11 18.28
C ASN A 64 -18.42 6.06 17.38
N ASN A 65 -17.92 4.81 17.45
CA ASN A 65 -18.36 3.67 16.64
C ASN A 65 -18.24 3.84 15.12
N LYS A 66 -17.46 4.82 14.64
CA LYS A 66 -17.18 5.04 13.21
C LYS A 66 -15.70 4.79 12.92
N PRO A 67 -15.38 4.03 11.84
CA PRO A 67 -14.00 3.84 11.43
C PRO A 67 -13.40 5.17 10.95
N PHE A 68 -12.16 5.44 11.34
CA PHE A 68 -11.42 6.62 10.89
C PHE A 68 -9.94 6.30 10.69
N VAL A 69 -9.29 7.03 9.80
CA VAL A 69 -7.83 6.94 9.64
C VAL A 69 -7.18 7.58 10.85
N GLN A 70 -6.42 6.78 11.60
CA GLN A 70 -5.68 7.20 12.78
C GLN A 70 -4.25 7.59 12.43
N ASP A 71 -3.61 6.85 11.51
CA ASP A 71 -2.25 7.14 11.06
C ASP A 71 -2.06 6.77 9.57
N ILE A 72 -1.01 7.32 8.97
CA ILE A 72 -0.62 7.14 7.57
C ILE A 72 0.90 6.93 7.55
N GLU A 73 1.33 5.81 6.99
CA GLU A 73 2.74 5.48 6.86
C GLU A 73 3.06 5.11 5.41
N SER A 74 4.12 5.72 4.87
CA SER A 74 4.68 5.30 3.58
C SER A 74 5.46 4.01 3.78
N ILE A 75 5.07 2.98 3.07
CA ILE A 75 5.82 1.72 2.99
C ILE A 75 6.69 1.80 1.73
N ALA A 76 7.86 2.41 1.88
CA ALA A 76 8.86 2.40 0.82
C ALA A 76 9.22 0.93 0.50
N ALA A 77 9.17 0.57 -0.78
CA ALA A 77 9.58 -0.71 -1.35
C ALA A 77 8.58 -1.90 -1.25
N LEU A 78 7.65 -1.94 -2.21
CA LEU A 78 7.39 -3.15 -3.01
C LEU A 78 7.38 -2.85 -4.54
N LEU A 79 7.74 -1.64 -4.96
CA LEU A 79 7.67 -1.17 -6.36
C LEU A 79 8.99 -0.52 -6.86
N ASP A 80 10.12 -0.98 -6.35
CA ASP A 80 11.38 -0.93 -7.11
C ASP A 80 11.41 -2.31 -7.81
N GLU A 81 11.08 -2.48 -9.09
CA GLU A 81 12.02 -2.21 -10.18
C GLU A 81 11.44 -2.29 -11.63
N LYS A 82 10.13 -2.18 -11.89
CA LYS A 82 9.61 -2.33 -13.28
C LYS A 82 8.39 -1.47 -13.64
N GLY A 83 8.65 -0.23 -14.08
CA GLY A 83 7.90 0.46 -15.14
C GLY A 83 6.39 0.73 -14.92
N PRO A 84 5.73 1.43 -15.86
CA PRO A 84 4.33 1.82 -15.73
C PRO A 84 3.43 0.59 -15.89
N VAL A 85 2.96 0.03 -14.77
CA VAL A 85 2.11 -1.15 -14.81
C VAL A 85 0.66 -0.77 -15.11
N ASN A 86 0.30 -1.00 -16.37
CA ASN A 86 -1.07 -1.26 -16.77
C ASN A 86 -1.64 -2.40 -15.92
N THR A 87 -2.87 -2.16 -15.46
CA THR A 87 -3.91 -3.08 -15.02
C THR A 87 -3.62 -4.57 -15.20
N GLY A 88 -3.46 -5.32 -14.10
CA GLY A 88 -3.55 -6.78 -14.14
C GLY A 88 -2.86 -7.51 -13.00
N LYS A 89 -3.69 -8.14 -12.15
CA LYS A 89 -3.37 -9.20 -11.16
C LYS A 89 -2.57 -8.79 -9.92
N LEU A 90 -3.34 -8.56 -8.85
CA LEU A 90 -2.97 -8.87 -7.48
C LEU A 90 -2.41 -10.30 -7.38
N VAL A 91 -1.10 -10.41 -7.15
CA VAL A 91 -0.49 -11.63 -6.63
C VAL A 91 -0.53 -11.55 -5.11
N GLN A 92 -1.46 -12.33 -4.57
CA GLN A 92 -1.65 -12.61 -3.15
C GLN A 92 -0.36 -13.20 -2.58
N GLN A 93 0.20 -12.56 -1.54
CA GLN A 93 1.36 -13.08 -0.80
C GLN A 93 0.96 -14.37 -0.06
N THR A 94 1.43 -15.53 -0.54
CA THR A 94 1.49 -16.75 0.27
C THR A 94 2.84 -16.78 0.99
N GLN A 95 2.80 -16.66 2.32
CA GLN A 95 3.92 -16.97 3.20
C GLN A 95 4.30 -18.45 3.08
N GLY A 96 5.59 -18.72 2.92
CA GLY A 96 6.18 -20.03 3.19
C GLY A 96 7.28 -20.41 2.20
N THR A 97 8.54 -20.26 2.63
CA THR A 97 9.70 -21.19 2.51
C THR A 97 10.99 -20.38 2.36
N PRO A 98 12.04 -20.62 3.19
CA PRO A 98 13.34 -19.99 2.98
C PRO A 98 14.09 -20.68 1.84
N ALA A 99 14.31 -19.98 0.73
CA ALA A 99 15.18 -20.43 -0.35
C ALA A 99 16.64 -20.15 0.05
N VAL A 100 17.39 -21.22 0.37
CA VAL A 100 18.85 -21.20 0.41
C VAL A 100 19.41 -21.69 -0.93
N ASN A 101 20.19 -20.82 -1.57
CA ASN A 101 21.31 -21.04 -2.48
C ASN A 101 21.30 -22.26 -3.42
N ALA A 102 21.37 -22.01 -4.73
CA ALA A 102 22.61 -22.13 -5.49
C ALA A 102 22.35 -21.94 -7.00
N ILE A 103 22.96 -20.90 -7.56
CA ILE A 103 23.13 -20.75 -9.00
C ILE A 103 24.48 -21.38 -9.34
N GLU A 104 24.54 -21.98 -10.52
CA GLU A 104 25.71 -22.13 -11.40
C GLU A 104 26.34 -23.53 -11.56
N THR A 105 26.48 -23.82 -12.85
CA THR A 105 27.57 -24.57 -13.48
C THR A 105 27.32 -26.06 -13.76
N ALA A 106 26.98 -26.26 -15.03
CA ALA A 106 27.21 -27.46 -15.81
C ALA A 106 28.53 -28.15 -15.46
N MET A 107 28.54 -29.48 -15.50
CA MET A 107 29.37 -30.25 -16.44
C MET A 107 29.42 -31.74 -16.04
N TRP A 108 29.10 -32.56 -17.03
CA TRP A 108 29.81 -33.79 -17.41
C TRP A 108 29.58 -35.10 -16.62
N TYR A 109 29.03 -36.06 -17.37
CA TYR A 109 29.37 -37.49 -17.52
C TYR A 109 29.70 -38.35 -16.30
N LYS A 110 28.97 -39.48 -16.22
CA LYS A 110 29.44 -40.89 -16.18
C LYS A 110 28.62 -41.73 -15.20
N GLU A 111 27.88 -42.69 -15.74
CA GLU A 111 28.21 -44.13 -15.72
C GLU A 111 28.17 -44.77 -14.33
N ALA A 112 27.18 -45.62 -14.13
CA ALA A 112 27.29 -47.03 -13.71
C ALA A 112 25.84 -47.45 -13.42
N GLY A 113 25.26 -48.40 -14.15
CA GLY A 113 25.73 -49.78 -14.25
C GLY A 113 24.81 -50.61 -13.37
#